data_AF-A0A2R6LAC2-F1
#
_entry.id   AF-A0A2R6LAC2-F1
#
_cell.length_a   1.000
_cell.length_b   1.000
_cell.length_c   1.000
_cell.angle_alpha   90.00
_cell.angle_beta   90.00
_cell.angle_gamma   90.00
#
_symmetry.space_group_name_H-M   'P 1'
#
loop_
_entity.id
_entity.type
_entity.pdbx_description
1 polymer ?
#
loop_
_entity_poly.entity_id
_entity_poly.type
_entity_poly.pdbx_seq_one_letter_code
_entity_poly.pdbx_strand_id
1 'polypeptide(L)'
;MPQGRVTNADGDPAQNVSVSVTTIAENGPNKNYSSETTNTGGVAVFDDIVINEAATYYLKFSIDSSSPAVETDNTAASREFVVEAASSASIVADGVTFAAGENESVTVTVTDQYGNESRVPPSPPTALSTPNNR
;
A
#
# COMPACT_ATOMS: atom_id res chain seq x y z
N MET A 1 -2.34 10.07 -8.14
CA MET A 1 -3.50 10.41 -7.30
C MET A 1 -4.60 9.38 -7.56
N PRO A 2 -5.05 8.64 -6.54
CA PRO A 2 -6.22 7.78 -6.63
C PRO A 2 -7.49 8.57 -6.94
N GLN A 3 -8.40 7.97 -7.71
CA GLN A 3 -9.63 8.62 -8.16
C GLN A 3 -10.82 7.64 -8.12
N GLY A 4 -11.97 8.13 -7.68
CA GLY A 4 -13.25 7.44 -7.79
C GLY A 4 -14.13 8.14 -8.82
N ARG A 5 -14.72 7.37 -9.75
CA ARG A 5 -15.68 7.90 -10.72
C ARG A 5 -17.07 7.37 -10.42
N VAL A 6 -18.05 8.27 -10.36
CA VAL A 6 -19.45 7.97 -10.12
C VAL A 6 -20.26 8.36 -11.35
N THR A 7 -21.12 7.45 -11.80
CA THR A 7 -22.08 7.68 -12.88
C THR A 7 -23.49 7.37 -12.41
N ASN A 8 -24.48 8.02 -12.99
CA ASN A 8 -25.88 7.69 -12.79
C ASN A 8 -26.27 6.41 -13.56
N ALA A 9 -27.55 6.02 -13.49
CA ALA A 9 -28.08 4.84 -14.16
C ALA A 9 -27.97 4.91 -15.70
N ASP A 10 -27.96 6.11 -16.27
CA ASP A 10 -27.83 6.37 -17.71
C ASP A 10 -26.36 6.40 -18.18
N GLY A 11 -25.40 6.31 -17.25
CA GLY A 11 -23.97 6.32 -17.51
C GLY A 11 -23.33 7.72 -17.54
N ASP A 12 -24.11 8.77 -17.30
CA ASP A 12 -23.65 10.15 -17.21
C ASP A 12 -22.91 10.42 -15.88
N PRO A 13 -21.94 11.34 -15.86
CA PRO A 13 -21.20 11.68 -14.64
C PRO A 13 -22.11 12.26 -13.56
N ALA A 14 -22.00 11.74 -12.33
CA ALA A 14 -22.76 12.22 -11.18
C ALA A 14 -21.92 13.21 -10.35
N GLN A 15 -22.34 14.48 -10.33
CA GLN A 15 -21.68 15.56 -9.59
C GLN A 15 -22.20 15.68 -8.15
N ASN A 16 -21.36 16.22 -7.25
CA ASN A 16 -21.70 16.49 -5.84
C ASN A 16 -22.01 15.22 -5.04
N VAL A 17 -21.43 14.10 -5.46
CA VAL A 17 -21.49 12.83 -4.74
C VAL A 17 -20.35 12.76 -3.75
N SER A 18 -20.66 12.49 -2.48
CA SER A 18 -19.65 12.20 -1.48
C SER A 18 -19.11 10.78 -1.71
N VAL A 19 -17.81 10.67 -1.99
CA VAL A 19 -17.11 9.41 -2.16
C VAL A 19 -16.13 9.26 -1.02
N SER A 20 -16.27 8.17 -0.27
CA SER A 20 -15.32 7.81 0.77
C SER A 20 -14.33 6.78 0.24
N VAL A 21 -13.08 6.89 0.64
CA VAL A 21 -12.02 5.91 0.37
C VAL A 21 -11.47 5.36 1.67
N THR A 22 -11.28 4.06 1.72
CA THR A 22 -10.62 3.37 2.83
C THR A 22 -9.44 2.56 2.31
N THR A 23 -8.27 2.76 2.90
CA THR A 23 -7.09 1.92 2.63
C THR A 23 -7.16 0.66 3.49
N ILE A 24 -7.10 -0.51 2.85
CA ILE A 24 -7.18 -1.82 3.51
C ILE A 24 -5.91 -2.60 3.21
N ALA A 25 -5.23 -3.08 4.25
CA ALA A 25 -4.11 -3.99 4.09
C ALA A 25 -4.64 -5.40 3.80
N GLU A 26 -3.97 -6.16 2.93
CA GLU A 26 -4.39 -7.50 2.47
C GLU A 26 -4.82 -8.44 3.62
N ASN A 27 -4.14 -8.34 4.77
CA ASN A 27 -4.41 -9.14 5.96
C ASN A 27 -4.54 -8.30 7.25
N GLY A 28 -4.89 -7.01 7.13
CA GLY A 28 -4.85 -6.08 8.26
C GLY A 28 -6.11 -5.22 8.42
N PRO A 29 -6.18 -4.44 9.51
CA PRO A 29 -7.26 -3.50 9.73
C PRO A 29 -7.23 -2.36 8.70
N ASN A 30 -8.37 -1.70 8.53
CA ASN A 30 -8.47 -0.46 7.75
C ASN A 30 -7.53 0.60 8.35
N LYS A 31 -6.70 1.23 7.51
CA LYS A 31 -5.63 2.12 8.00
C LYS A 31 -5.93 3.60 7.83
N ASN A 32 -6.66 3.99 6.78
CA ASN A 32 -6.96 5.39 6.48
C ASN A 32 -8.37 5.54 5.91
N TYR A 33 -9.02 6.66 6.24
CA TYR A 33 -10.31 7.06 5.70
C TYR A 33 -10.20 8.51 5.21
N SER A 34 -10.58 8.77 3.96
CA SER A 34 -10.73 10.11 3.40
C SER A 34 -12.04 10.18 2.63
N SER A 35 -12.59 11.38 2.45
CA SER A 35 -13.85 11.58 1.74
C SER A 35 -13.78 12.84 0.91
N GLU A 36 -14.14 12.71 -0.36
CA GLU A 36 -14.04 13.76 -1.36
C GLU A 36 -15.32 13.82 -2.18
N THR A 37 -15.65 15.00 -2.68
CA THR A 37 -16.87 15.22 -3.47
C THR A 37 -16.58 15.16 -4.97
N THR A 38 -17.43 14.49 -5.74
CA THR A 38 -17.26 14.43 -7.20
C THR A 38 -17.43 15.79 -7.87
N ASN A 39 -16.53 16.09 -8.82
CA ASN A 39 -16.60 17.27 -9.67
C ASN A 39 -17.64 17.13 -10.80
N THR A 40 -17.70 18.10 -11.72
CA THR A 40 -18.62 18.09 -12.88
C THR A 40 -18.43 16.90 -13.83
N GLY A 41 -17.26 16.26 -13.81
CA GLY A 41 -16.97 15.04 -14.55
C GLY A 41 -17.30 13.75 -13.77
N GLY A 42 -17.91 13.86 -12.59
CA GLY A 42 -18.25 12.72 -11.74
C GLY A 42 -17.04 12.07 -11.08
N VAL A 43 -15.93 12.82 -10.94
CA VAL A 43 -14.67 12.30 -10.39
C VAL A 43 -14.37 12.94 -9.04
N ALA A 44 -14.14 12.11 -8.03
CA ALA A 44 -13.54 12.48 -6.75
C ALA A 44 -12.06 12.12 -6.77
N VAL A 45 -11.19 13.07 -6.41
CA VAL A 45 -9.73 12.93 -6.44
C VAL A 45 -9.22 12.96 -5.02
N PHE A 46 -8.43 11.95 -4.63
CA PHE A 46 -7.89 11.83 -3.27
C PHE A 46 -6.38 12.10 -3.30
N ASP A 47 -5.99 13.33 -2.97
CA ASP A 47 -4.59 13.76 -3.01
C ASP A 47 -3.85 13.56 -1.68
N ASP A 48 -4.59 13.29 -0.59
CA ASP A 48 -4.09 13.25 0.78
C ASP A 48 -3.93 11.83 1.36
N ILE A 49 -4.01 10.80 0.52
CA ILE A 49 -3.79 9.41 0.96
C ILE A 49 -2.31 9.19 1.25
N VAL A 50 -1.97 9.06 2.52
CA VAL A 50 -0.61 8.72 3.00
C VAL A 50 -0.61 7.32 3.61
N ILE A 51 0.32 6.47 3.16
CA ILE A 51 0.54 5.12 3.68
C ILE A 51 2.01 5.03 4.10
N ASN A 52 2.26 4.89 5.39
CA ASN A 52 3.62 4.89 5.95
C ASN A 52 4.15 3.49 6.22
N GLU A 53 3.31 2.46 6.15
CA GLU A 53 3.69 1.08 6.46
C GLU A 53 3.85 0.29 5.17
N ALA A 54 4.93 -0.48 5.08
CA ALA A 54 5.22 -1.32 3.93
C ALA A 54 4.38 -2.61 4.00
N ALA A 55 3.45 -2.76 3.07
CA ALA A 55 2.61 -3.95 2.93
C ALA A 55 1.90 -3.95 1.56
N THR A 56 1.12 -5.00 1.31
CA THR A 56 0.15 -5.03 0.21
C THR A 56 -1.16 -4.37 0.66
N TYR A 57 -1.68 -3.46 -0.16
CA TYR A 57 -2.93 -2.74 0.09
C TYR A 57 -3.85 -2.77 -1.11
N TYR A 58 -5.14 -2.50 -0.86
CA TYR A 58 -6.09 -2.05 -1.86
C TYR A 58 -6.91 -0.89 -1.30
N LEU A 59 -7.48 -0.07 -2.20
CA LEU A 59 -8.38 1.02 -1.83
C LEU A 59 -9.82 0.55 -2.04
N LYS A 60 -10.66 0.74 -1.03
CA LYS A 60 -12.11 0.53 -1.13
C LYS A 60 -12.80 1.89 -1.17
N PHE A 61 -13.49 2.15 -2.26
CA PHE A 61 -14.33 3.33 -2.46
C PHE A 61 -15.76 2.98 -2.10
N SER A 62 -16.47 3.91 -1.47
CA SER A 62 -17.89 3.79 -1.15
C SER A 62 -18.62 5.10 -1.38
N ILE A 63 -19.82 5.00 -1.91
CA ILE A 63 -20.82 6.06 -1.92
C ILE A 63 -22.02 5.60 -1.12
N ASP A 64 -22.74 6.53 -0.52
CA ASP A 64 -23.96 6.25 0.21
C ASP A 64 -25.12 7.13 -0.29
N SER A 65 -26.33 6.67 0.01
CA SER A 65 -27.60 7.33 -0.29
C SER A 65 -27.86 8.60 0.54
N SER A 66 -26.93 9.03 1.39
CA SER A 66 -27.02 10.34 2.04
C SER A 66 -26.68 11.48 1.07
N SER A 67 -25.97 11.17 -0.02
CA SER A 67 -25.75 12.13 -1.09
C SER A 67 -27.00 12.25 -1.98
N PRO A 68 -27.53 13.46 -2.22
CA PRO A 68 -28.77 13.65 -2.98
C PRO A 68 -28.69 13.25 -4.45
N ALA A 69 -27.50 12.95 -4.96
CA ALA A 69 -27.26 12.47 -6.33
C ALA A 69 -27.05 10.94 -6.41
N VAL A 70 -27.27 10.21 -5.31
CA VAL A 70 -27.08 8.75 -5.20
C VAL A 70 -28.33 8.10 -4.63
N GLU A 71 -28.96 7.22 -5.40
CA GLU A 71 -30.18 6.52 -4.98
C GLU A 71 -29.91 5.32 -4.06
N THR A 72 -28.72 4.72 -4.18
CA THR A 72 -28.34 3.50 -3.44
C THR A 72 -26.85 3.49 -3.12
N ASP A 73 -26.51 2.94 -1.96
CA ASP A 73 -25.13 2.72 -1.57
C ASP A 73 -24.42 1.81 -2.59
N ASN A 74 -23.15 2.10 -2.86
CA ASN A 74 -22.34 1.30 -3.77
C ASN A 74 -20.87 1.32 -3.34
N THR A 75 -20.14 0.26 -3.68
CA THR A 75 -18.72 0.13 -3.35
C THR A 75 -17.93 -0.38 -4.55
N ALA A 76 -16.68 0.06 -4.67
CA ALA A 76 -15.73 -0.42 -5.65
C ALA A 76 -14.34 -0.59 -4.99
N ALA A 77 -13.54 -1.53 -5.49
CA ALA A 77 -12.19 -1.76 -4.99
C ALA A 77 -11.16 -1.52 -6.10
N SER A 78 -10.00 -0.98 -5.74
CA SER A 78 -8.83 -0.99 -6.61
C SER A 78 -8.25 -2.40 -6.73
N ARG A 79 -7.30 -2.57 -7.66
CA ARG A 79 -6.38 -3.70 -7.60
C ARG A 79 -5.46 -3.54 -6.40
N GLU A 80 -4.86 -4.65 -5.99
CA GLU A 80 -3.79 -4.64 -5.00
C GLU A 80 -2.57 -3.89 -5.53
N PHE A 81 -1.88 -3.21 -4.62
CA PHE A 81 -0.61 -2.56 -4.86
C PHE A 81 0.29 -2.75 -3.64
N VAL A 82 1.59 -2.76 -3.89
CA VAL A 82 2.61 -2.93 -2.85
C VAL A 82 3.17 -1.55 -2.48
N VAL A 83 3.19 -1.27 -1.19
CA VAL A 83 4.00 -0.19 -0.61
C VAL A 83 5.27 -0.84 -0.09
N GLU A 84 6.40 -0.47 -0.67
CA GLU A 84 7.70 -0.98 -0.26
C GLU A 84 8.30 -0.06 0.82
N ALA A 85 9.12 -0.65 1.71
CA ALA A 85 9.93 0.13 2.63
C ALA A 85 10.84 1.07 1.83
N ALA A 86 10.96 2.32 2.26
CA ALA A 86 11.94 3.20 1.66
C ALA A 86 13.35 2.67 1.92
N SER A 87 14.29 2.87 0.99
CA SER A 87 15.68 2.50 1.23
C SER A 87 16.24 3.32 2.39
N SER A 88 16.72 2.65 3.42
CA SER A 88 17.26 3.30 4.61
C SER A 88 18.76 3.48 4.55
N ALA A 89 19.24 4.60 5.08
CA ALA A 89 20.64 5.00 5.08
C ALA A 89 21.45 4.54 6.32
N SER A 90 20.83 3.87 7.31
CA SER A 90 21.48 3.55 8.59
C SER A 90 21.46 2.06 8.93
N ILE A 91 22.62 1.54 9.32
CA ILE A 91 22.83 0.22 9.89
C ILE A 91 23.10 0.41 11.39
N VAL A 92 22.36 -0.28 12.25
CA VAL A 92 22.64 -0.35 13.69
C VAL A 92 22.93 -1.79 14.07
N ALA A 93 24.12 -2.03 14.63
CA ALA A 93 24.45 -3.29 15.30
C ALA A 93 24.40 -3.03 16.81
N ASP A 94 23.43 -3.63 17.51
CA ASP A 94 23.32 -3.57 18.96
C ASP A 94 23.97 -4.81 19.60
N GLY A 95 24.52 -4.66 20.81
CA GLY A 95 24.95 -5.79 21.65
C GLY A 95 26.14 -6.64 21.19
N VAL A 96 26.98 -6.16 20.27
CA VAL A 96 28.15 -6.93 19.78
C VAL A 96 29.38 -6.77 20.68
N THR A 97 29.45 -7.55 21.76
CA THR A 97 30.69 -7.79 22.50
C THR A 97 31.09 -9.25 22.35
N PHE A 98 32.16 -9.53 21.60
CA PHE A 98 32.70 -10.88 21.43
C PHE A 98 34.06 -11.01 22.13
N ALA A 99 34.32 -12.16 22.75
CA ALA A 99 35.67 -12.52 23.17
C ALA A 99 36.54 -12.80 21.94
N ALA A 100 37.83 -12.47 22.01
CA ALA A 100 38.76 -12.74 20.91
C ALA A 100 38.81 -14.25 20.61
N GLY A 101 38.42 -14.63 19.38
CA GLY A 101 38.43 -16.01 18.92
C GLY A 101 37.06 -16.72 18.87
N GLU A 102 35.97 -16.04 19.24
CA GLU A 102 34.61 -16.58 19.07
C GLU A 102 34.00 -16.16 17.72
N ASN A 103 33.29 -17.10 17.09
CA ASN A 103 32.51 -16.87 15.87
C ASN A 103 31.03 -16.94 16.22
N GLU A 104 30.36 -15.80 16.24
CA GLU A 104 28.93 -15.68 16.48
C GLU A 104 28.24 -14.99 15.30
N SER A 105 26.98 -15.33 15.06
CA SER A 105 26.18 -14.70 14.01
C SER A 105 25.60 -13.37 14.51
N VAL A 106 25.93 -12.27 13.83
CA VAL A 106 25.28 -10.97 14.04
C VAL A 106 24.18 -10.80 13.01
N THR A 107 22.95 -10.59 13.47
CA THR A 107 21.84 -10.18 12.60
C THR A 107 21.82 -8.67 12.51
N VAL A 108 21.83 -8.14 11.28
CA VAL A 108 21.66 -6.71 11.01
C VAL A 108 20.31 -6.51 10.33
N THR A 109 19.49 -5.62 10.89
CA THR A 109 18.22 -5.22 10.29
C THR A 109 18.33 -3.79 9.80
N VAL A 110 17.85 -3.53 8.59
CA VAL A 110 17.78 -2.19 8.00
C VAL A 110 16.31 -1.79 7.95
N THR A 111 15.94 -0.72 8.67
CA THR A 111 14.57 -0.20 8.74
C THR A 111 14.50 1.24 8.26
N ASP A 112 13.40 1.65 7.62
CA ASP A 112 13.19 3.04 7.17
C ASP A 112 12.76 3.98 8.32
N GLN A 113 12.51 5.25 8.01
CA GLN A 113 12.09 6.25 9.00
C GLN A 113 10.74 5.96 9.68
N TYR A 114 9.96 5.04 9.13
CA TYR A 114 8.68 4.56 9.65
C TYR A 114 8.79 3.17 10.30
N GLY A 115 10.00 2.59 10.36
CA GLY A 115 10.26 1.28 10.94
C GLY A 115 10.03 0.11 9.99
N ASN A 116 9.79 0.34 8.69
CA ASN A 116 9.61 -0.73 7.73
C ASN A 116 10.94 -1.40 7.40
N GLU A 117 11.02 -2.72 7.46
CA GLU A 117 12.23 -3.45 7.11
C GLU A 117 12.47 -3.41 5.60
N SER A 118 13.66 -2.93 5.20
CA SER A 118 14.15 -3.02 3.83
C SER A 118 14.50 -4.47 3.54
N ARG A 119 13.49 -5.28 3.17
CA ARG A 119 13.71 -6.64 2.69
C ARG A 119 14.62 -6.60 1.47
N VAL A 120 15.86 -7.08 1.62
CA VAL A 120 16.60 -7.58 0.45
C VAL A 120 15.76 -8.76 -0.05
N PRO A 121 15.22 -8.75 -1.29
CA PRO A 121 14.56 -9.94 -1.80
C PRO A 121 15.55 -11.10 -1.71
N PRO A 122 15.14 -12.31 -1.31
CA PRO A 122 16.06 -13.44 -1.33
C PRO A 122 16.67 -13.51 -2.71
N SER A 123 18.01 -13.57 -2.79
CA SER A 123 18.69 -13.78 -4.05
C SER A 123 18.02 -14.98 -4.73
N PRO A 124 17.65 -14.89 -6.03
CA PRO A 124 17.16 -16.07 -6.73
C PRO A 124 18.19 -17.18 -6.51
N PRO A 125 17.76 -18.42 -6.23
CA PRO A 125 18.70 -19.51 -6.02
C PRO A 125 19.66 -19.53 -7.20
N THR A 126 20.96 -19.44 -6.91
CA THR A 126 22.00 -19.59 -7.93
C THR A 126 21.66 -20.84 -8.72
N ALA A 127 21.26 -20.67 -9.97
CA ALA A 127 21.06 -21.81 -10.85
C ALA A 127 22.37 -22.60 -10.82
N LEU A 128 22.35 -23.82 -10.30
CA LEU A 128 23.43 -24.76 -10.54
C LEU A 128 23.56 -24.84 -12.06
N SER A 129 24.63 -24.25 -12.60
CA SER A 129 25.08 -24.63 -13.93
C SER A 129 25.36 -26.12 -13.83
N THR A 130 24.48 -26.94 -14.41
CA THR A 130 24.83 -28.32 -14.69
C THR A 130 26.09 -28.27 -15.55
N PRO A 131 27.19 -28.94 -15.15
CA PRO A 131 28.35 -29.00 -16.01
C PRO A 131 27.94 -29.66 -17.33
N ASN A 132 28.26 -29.00 -18.44
CA ASN A 132 28.13 -29.53 -19.79
C ASN A 132 28.65 -30.98 -19.81
N ASN A 133 27.75 -31.95 -19.95
CA ASN A 133 28.15 -33.32 -20.24
C ASN A 133 28.10 -33.53 -21.75
N ARG A 134 29.28 -33.33 -22.33
CA ARG A 134 29.82 -33.92 -23.57
C ARG A 134 29.15 -33.62 -24.91
#